data_AF-A0A965YF20-F1
#
_entry.id   AF-A0A965YF20-F1
#
_cell.length_a   1.000
_cell.length_b   1.000
_cell.length_c   1.000
_cell.angle_alpha   90.00
_cell.angle_beta   90.00
_cell.angle_gamma   90.00
#
_symmetry.space_group_name_H-M   'P 1'
#
loop_
_entity.id
_entity.type
_entity.pdbx_description
1 polymer ?
#
loop_
_entity_poly.entity_id
_entity_poly.type
_entity_poly.pdbx_seq_one_letter_code
_entity_poly.pdbx_strand_id
1 'polypeptide(L)' 'MDIARLKVRITIEKSTVKVDEIGNHTNGWEDYYSCYA' A
#
# COMPACT_ATOMS: atom_id res chain seq x y z
N MET A 1 20.00 20.63 -12.07
CA MET A 1 18.66 20.89 -11.48
C MET A 1 17.77 19.74 -11.92
N ASP A 2 17.47 18.79 -11.03
CA ASP A 2 16.70 17.59 -11.37
C ASP A 2 15.22 17.91 -11.44
N ILE A 3 14.74 18.16 -12.66
CA ILE A 3 13.37 18.55 -12.98
C ILE A 3 12.36 17.44 -12.72
N ALA A 4 12.69 16.26 -12.19
CA ALA A 4 11.77 15.13 -12.03
C ALA A 4 11.50 14.68 -10.59
N ARG A 5 11.96 15.40 -9.56
CA ARG A 5 11.87 14.87 -8.18
C ARG A 5 10.46 14.95 -7.60
N LEU A 6 9.93 13.80 -7.18
CA LEU A 6 8.80 13.62 -6.25
C LEU A 6 7.59 14.50 -6.57
N LYS A 7 7.02 14.35 -7.76
CA LYS A 7 5.91 15.21 -8.22
C LYS A 7 4.55 14.55 -8.15
N VAL A 8 4.52 13.23 -8.06
CA VAL A 8 3.28 12.46 -8.11
C VAL A 8 3.03 11.89 -6.73
N ARG A 9 1.81 12.07 -6.21
CA ARG A 9 1.42 11.42 -4.97
C ARG A 9 1.10 9.96 -5.26
N ILE A 10 1.78 9.06 -4.57
CA ILE A 10 1.53 7.62 -4.61
C ILE A 10 1.05 7.13 -3.26
N THR A 11 0.33 6.02 -3.25
CA THR A 11 0.00 5.26 -2.05
C THR A 11 0.67 3.91 -2.15
N ILE A 12 1.41 3.56 -1.10
CA ILE A 12 2.06 2.27 -0.91
C ILE A 12 1.06 1.40 -0.16
N GLU A 13 0.69 0.28 -0.77
CA GLU A 13 -0.11 -0.76 -0.12
C GLU A 13 0.81 -1.81 0.49
N LYS A 14 0.43 -2.30 1.67
CA LYS A 14 1.10 -3.42 2.33
C LYS A 14 0.23 -4.65 2.21
N SER A 15 0.84 -5.78 1.81
CA SER A 15 0.15 -7.05 1.85
C SER A 15 -0.06 -7.49 3.30
N THR A 16 -1.29 -7.82 3.66
CA THR A 16 -1.68 -8.28 4.99
C THR A 16 -2.51 -9.55 4.88
N VAL A 17 -2.41 -10.41 5.90
CA VAL A 17 -3.22 -11.63 5.98
C VAL A 17 -4.51 -11.29 6.71
N LYS A 18 -5.65 -11.49 6.04
CA LYS A 18 -6.99 -11.30 6.59
C LYS A 18 -7.58 -12.66 6.92
N VAL A 19 -8.07 -12.80 8.15
CA VAL A 19 -8.74 -14.01 8.63
C VAL A 19 -10.24 -13.78 8.57
N ASP A 20 -10.97 -14.65 7.87
CA ASP A 20 -12.43 -14.58 7.82
C ASP A 20 -13.07 -15.12 9.11
N GLU A 21 -14.40 -14.99 9.23
CA GLU A 21 -15.15 -15.42 10.42
C GLU A 21 -15.07 -16.93 10.70
N ILE A 22 -14.66 -17.73 9.69
CA ILE A 22 -14.57 -19.20 9.77
C ILE A 22 -13.11 -19.66 9.93
N GLY A 23 -12.14 -18.74 9.86
CA GLY A 23 -10.71 -18.99 10.10
C GLY A 23 -9.85 -19.20 8.85
N ASN A 24 -10.34 -18.90 7.64
CA ASN A 24 -9.49 -18.95 6.44
C ASN A 24 -8.55 -17.76 6.37
N HIS A 25 -7.31 -18.00 5.96
CA HIS A 25 -6.29 -16.97 5.75
C HIS A 25 -6.29 -16.54 4.28
N THR A 26 -6.57 -15.26 4.04
CA THR A 26 -6.56 -14.67 2.70
C THR A 26 -5.57 -13.53 2.65
N ASN A 27 -4.90 -13.34 1.51
CA ASN A 27 -4.06 -12.16 1.32
C ASN A 27 -4.93 -10.98 0.88
N GLY A 28 -4.86 -9.90 1.63
CA GLY A 28 -5.38 -8.59 1.29
C GLY A 28 -4.25 -7.59 1.08
N TRP A 29 -4.64 -6.43 0.55
CA TRP A 29 -3.80 -5.24 0.47
C TRP A 29 -4.47 -4.14 1.29
N GLU A 30 -3.65 -3.39 2.01
CA GLU A 30 -4.10 -2.28 2.84
C GLU A 30 -3.20 -1.07 2.63
N ASP A 31 -3.83 0.10 2.51
CA ASP A 31 -3.13 1.37 2.42
C ASP A 31 -2.20 1.55 3.63
N TYR A 32 -0.91 1.74 3.37
CA TYR A 32 0.11 1.80 4.42
C TYR A 32 0.72 3.19 4.54
N TYR A 33 1.05 3.82 3.40
CA TYR A 33 1.70 5.13 3.41
C TYR A 33 1.49 5.86 2.10
N SER A 34 1.21 7.16 2.16
CA SER A 34 1.13 8.01 0.96
C SER A 34 2.21 9.08 0.99
N CYS A 35 2.98 9.20 -0.09
CA CYS A 35 4.03 10.20 -0.25
C CYS A 35 4.14 10.68 -1.69
N TYR A 36 4.99 11.68 -1.91
CA TYR A 36 5.36 12.11 -3.26
C TYR A 36 6.55 11.28 -3.76
N ALA A 37 6.48 10.81 -5.00
CA ALA A 37 7.46 10.00 -5.72
C ALA A 37 7.71 10.53 -7.15
#